data_AF-A0A0W7YNR8-F1
#
_entry.id   AF-A0A0W7YNR8-F1
#
_cell.length_a   1.000
_cell.length_b   1.000
_cell.length_c   1.000
_cell.angle_alpha   90.00
_cell.angle_beta   90.00
_cell.angle_gamma   90.00
#
_symmetry.space_group_name_H-M   'P 1'
#
loop_
_entity.id
_entity.type
_entity.pdbx_description
1 polymer ?
#
loop_
_entity_poly.entity_id
_entity_poly.type
_entity_poly.pdbx_seq_one_letter_code
_entity_poly.pdbx_strand_id
1 'polypeptide(L)'
;MLVAFLTIFVTPNLNASAALADGKYTINYQVNKPDSSSASMANDYFLKPATIIVQNGTSVVQMKMKKSAWITKFQSSTGGNKVVSENKAEDTRIVQFALPAYTSKTAVTMKVDIDDLNYHHEYTVDFVWDAASLKNEDGSAVAATTVQNNSNTTKKTDNTGKTDISSVKEKEVNPQTSDAFPIGILLLFCVSGFILFNFKKRMKEEIH
;
A
#
# COMPACT_ATOMS: atom_id res chain seq x y z
N MET A 1 -15.53 -0.33 65.40
CA MET A 1 -14.70 -0.42 64.18
C MET A 1 -15.53 0.05 63.01
N LEU A 2 -15.18 1.21 62.44
CA LEU A 2 -15.84 1.79 61.27
C LEU A 2 -15.04 1.34 60.04
N VAL A 3 -15.61 0.50 59.17
CA VAL A 3 -14.93 0.03 57.96
C VAL A 3 -15.21 1.03 56.84
N ALA A 4 -14.18 1.80 56.47
CA ALA A 4 -14.22 2.72 55.34
C ALA A 4 -14.08 1.92 54.03
N PHE A 5 -15.12 1.95 53.20
CA PHE A 5 -15.06 1.48 51.81
C PHE A 5 -14.36 2.56 50.96
N LEU A 6 -13.09 2.33 50.65
CA LEU A 6 -12.34 3.14 49.69
C LEU A 6 -12.59 2.60 48.27
N THR A 7 -13.54 3.21 47.55
CA THR A 7 -13.79 2.89 46.14
C THR A 7 -12.71 3.53 45.28
N ILE A 8 -11.76 2.73 44.82
CA ILE A 8 -10.78 3.14 43.80
C ILE A 8 -11.51 3.22 42.45
N PHE A 9 -11.77 4.43 41.98
CA PHE A 9 -12.09 4.66 40.57
C PHE A 9 -10.83 4.33 39.75
N VAL A 10 -10.82 3.16 39.11
CA VAL A 10 -9.81 2.82 38.10
C VAL A 10 -10.13 3.67 36.87
N THR A 11 -9.41 4.76 36.67
CA THR A 11 -9.44 5.48 35.41
C THR A 11 -8.70 4.64 34.36
N PRO A 12 -9.29 4.35 33.19
CA PRO A 12 -8.50 3.82 32.09
C PRO A 12 -7.48 4.89 31.68
N ASN A 13 -6.21 4.53 31.73
CA ASN A 13 -5.13 5.29 31.13
C ASN A 13 -5.43 5.45 29.63
N LEU A 14 -5.89 6.63 29.22
CA LEU A 14 -5.96 7.02 27.82
C LEU A 14 -4.53 7.33 27.35
N ASN A 15 -3.75 6.29 27.08
CA ASN A 15 -2.63 6.43 26.16
C ASN A 15 -3.26 6.57 24.76
N ALA A 16 -3.50 7.81 24.36
CA ALA A 16 -4.01 8.18 23.05
C ALA A 16 -2.94 7.96 21.96
N SER A 17 -2.57 6.69 21.74
CA SER A 17 -2.33 6.24 20.37
C SER A 17 -3.71 6.02 19.76
N ALA A 18 -3.93 6.44 18.52
CA ALA A 18 -5.21 6.33 17.81
C ALA A 18 -5.59 4.86 17.53
N ALA A 19 -5.87 4.09 18.58
CA ALA A 19 -6.27 2.70 18.53
C ALA A 19 -7.72 2.63 18.06
N LEU A 20 -7.96 1.83 17.02
CA LEU A 20 -9.30 1.53 16.54
C LEU A 20 -10.01 0.63 17.57
N ALA A 21 -11.32 0.81 17.70
CA ALA A 21 -12.14 -0.15 18.42
C ALA A 21 -12.15 -1.50 17.69
N ASP A 22 -12.55 -2.55 18.41
CA ASP A 22 -12.74 -3.85 17.80
C ASP A 22 -13.81 -3.78 16.69
N GLY A 23 -13.52 -4.41 15.55
CA GLY A 23 -14.38 -4.32 14.38
C GLY A 23 -13.65 -4.55 13.08
N LYS A 24 -14.38 -4.32 11.99
CA LYS A 24 -13.89 -4.44 10.62
C LYS A 24 -13.98 -3.10 9.92
N TYR A 25 -12.92 -2.78 9.18
CA TYR A 25 -12.77 -1.50 8.51
C TYR A 25 -12.27 -1.71 7.09
N THR A 26 -12.50 -0.73 6.23
CA THR A 26 -11.87 -0.66 4.90
C THR A 26 -10.95 0.55 4.81
N ILE A 27 -9.80 0.38 4.17
CA ILE A 27 -8.81 1.43 3.99
C ILE A 27 -8.24 1.40 2.56
N ASN A 28 -8.13 2.56 1.93
CA ASN A 28 -7.37 2.71 0.68
C ASN A 28 -5.87 2.77 0.98
N TYR A 29 -5.07 2.47 -0.03
CA TYR A 29 -3.62 2.52 0.07
C TYR A 29 -3.00 2.61 -1.32
N GLN A 30 -1.74 3.03 -1.34
CA GLN A 30 -0.88 2.99 -2.52
C GLN A 30 0.30 2.07 -2.24
N VAL A 31 0.77 1.36 -3.27
CA VAL A 31 2.01 0.59 -3.19
C VAL A 31 3.11 1.38 -3.88
N ASN A 32 4.10 1.81 -3.12
CA ASN A 32 5.17 2.67 -3.58
C ASN A 32 6.47 1.91 -3.80
N LYS A 33 7.36 2.51 -4.60
CA LYS A 33 8.77 2.16 -4.58
C LYS A 33 9.32 2.39 -3.16
N PRO A 34 10.32 1.61 -2.72
CA PRO A 34 10.87 1.75 -1.39
C PRO A 34 11.41 3.18 -1.21
N ASP A 35 11.09 3.78 -0.07
CA ASP A 35 11.54 5.12 0.33
C ASP A 35 11.19 6.23 -0.68
N SER A 36 10.09 6.06 -1.41
CA SER A 36 9.60 7.00 -2.41
C SER A 36 8.10 7.26 -2.26
N SER A 37 7.66 8.43 -2.73
CA SER A 37 6.24 8.76 -2.91
C SER A 37 5.67 8.27 -4.25
N SER A 38 6.51 7.71 -5.12
CA SER A 38 6.10 7.21 -6.43
C SER A 38 5.51 5.81 -6.35
N ALA A 39 4.38 5.59 -7.02
CA ALA A 39 3.79 4.28 -7.17
C ALA A 39 4.78 3.28 -7.79
N SER A 40 4.80 2.07 -7.25
CA SER A 40 5.49 0.91 -7.83
C SER A 40 4.63 0.30 -8.93
N MET A 41 5.27 -0.38 -9.89
CA MET A 41 4.55 -1.24 -10.85
C MET A 41 3.70 -2.31 -10.14
N ALA A 42 4.10 -2.71 -8.92
CA ALA A 42 3.34 -3.64 -8.10
C ALA A 42 1.94 -3.11 -7.73
N ASN A 43 1.73 -1.79 -7.71
CA ASN A 43 0.48 -1.18 -7.27
C ASN A 43 -0.76 -1.73 -7.99
N ASP A 44 -0.65 -1.99 -9.28
CA ASP A 44 -1.80 -2.40 -10.11
C ASP A 44 -2.20 -3.86 -9.89
N TYR A 45 -1.37 -4.64 -9.19
CA TYR A 45 -1.62 -6.04 -8.87
C TYR A 45 -2.35 -6.20 -7.53
N PHE A 46 -2.31 -5.21 -6.65
CA PHE A 46 -3.02 -5.23 -5.38
C PHE A 46 -4.33 -4.45 -5.49
N LEU A 47 -5.46 -5.07 -5.13
CA LEU A 47 -6.78 -4.46 -5.22
C LEU A 47 -7.07 -3.59 -4.00
N LYS A 48 -7.77 -2.47 -4.22
CA LYS A 48 -8.19 -1.52 -3.19
C LYS A 48 -9.72 -1.55 -3.04
N PRO A 49 -10.26 -1.27 -1.85
CA PRO A 49 -9.57 -1.08 -0.57
C PRO A 49 -9.06 -2.40 0.04
N ALA A 50 -8.19 -2.29 1.04
CA ALA A 50 -7.87 -3.40 1.96
C ALA A 50 -8.91 -3.46 3.09
N THR A 51 -8.99 -4.60 3.76
CA THR A 51 -9.81 -4.79 4.97
C THR A 51 -8.92 -4.85 6.20
N ILE A 52 -9.18 -4.02 7.21
CA ILE A 52 -8.55 -4.12 8.54
C ILE A 52 -9.52 -4.84 9.48
N ILE A 53 -8.99 -5.76 10.28
CA ILE A 53 -9.74 -6.45 11.34
C ILE A 53 -9.03 -6.16 12.65
N VAL A 54 -9.77 -5.64 13.63
CA VAL A 54 -9.28 -5.27 14.96
C VAL A 54 -9.98 -6.14 15.99
N GLN A 55 -9.20 -6.81 16.83
CA GLN A 55 -9.70 -7.67 17.91
C GLN A 55 -8.78 -7.54 19.12
N ASN A 56 -9.36 -7.24 20.29
CA ASN A 56 -8.66 -7.09 21.56
C ASN A 56 -7.43 -6.16 21.44
N GLY A 57 -7.58 -5.04 20.72
CA GLY A 57 -6.49 -4.07 20.50
C GLY A 57 -5.36 -4.53 19.56
N THR A 58 -5.48 -5.69 18.92
CA THR A 58 -4.58 -6.17 17.87
C THR A 58 -5.24 -6.03 16.51
N SER A 59 -4.49 -5.54 15.52
CA SER A 59 -4.98 -5.35 14.16
C SER A 59 -4.21 -6.15 13.12
N VAL A 60 -4.95 -6.71 12.17
CA VAL A 60 -4.44 -7.36 10.95
C VAL A 60 -5.07 -6.71 9.74
N VAL A 61 -4.38 -6.79 8.61
CA VAL A 61 -4.90 -6.34 7.31
C VAL A 61 -5.01 -7.51 6.37
N GLN A 62 -6.10 -7.56 5.62
CA GLN A 62 -6.37 -8.48 4.53
C GLN A 62 -6.37 -7.74 3.21
N MET A 63 -5.62 -8.25 2.24
CA MET A 63 -5.45 -7.64 0.92
C MET A 63 -5.62 -8.66 -0.18
N LYS A 64 -6.47 -8.35 -1.16
CA LYS A 64 -6.61 -9.13 -2.39
C LYS A 64 -5.53 -8.72 -3.39
N MET A 65 -4.89 -9.69 -4.03
CA MET A 65 -3.94 -9.47 -5.13
C MET A 65 -4.29 -10.33 -6.34
N LYS A 66 -3.98 -9.82 -7.54
CA LYS A 66 -4.02 -10.52 -8.83
C LYS A 66 -2.66 -11.14 -9.11
N LYS A 67 -2.63 -12.05 -10.09
CA LYS A 67 -1.41 -12.74 -10.50
C LYS A 67 -0.76 -13.45 -9.33
N SER A 68 -1.60 -14.15 -8.56
CA SER A 68 -1.19 -14.89 -7.36
C SER A 68 -0.04 -15.83 -7.70
N ALA A 69 -0.15 -16.58 -8.80
CA ALA A 69 0.86 -17.55 -9.21
C ALA A 69 2.27 -16.94 -9.41
N TRP A 70 2.36 -15.66 -9.77
CA TRP A 70 3.65 -14.99 -10.00
C TRP A 70 4.39 -14.67 -8.70
N ILE A 71 3.66 -14.42 -7.60
CA ILE A 71 4.28 -14.02 -6.32
C ILE A 71 4.45 -15.28 -5.45
N THR A 72 5.65 -15.86 -5.47
CA THR A 72 6.01 -17.10 -4.76
C THR A 72 6.42 -16.87 -3.30
N LYS A 73 6.89 -15.66 -2.98
CA LYS A 73 7.23 -15.25 -1.62
C LYS A 73 6.58 -13.90 -1.31
N PHE A 74 6.02 -13.79 -0.11
CA PHE A 74 5.46 -12.55 0.42
C PHE A 74 5.82 -12.45 1.90
N GLN A 75 6.51 -11.39 2.29
CA GLN A 75 6.96 -11.16 3.67
C GLN A 75 6.71 -9.71 4.06
N SER A 76 5.86 -9.49 5.07
CA SER A 76 5.66 -8.18 5.66
C SER A 76 6.72 -7.89 6.72
N SER A 77 7.22 -6.66 6.79
CA SER A 77 8.12 -6.20 7.86
C SER A 77 7.47 -6.24 9.24
N THR A 78 6.14 -6.19 9.30
CA THR A 78 5.34 -6.29 10.53
C THR A 78 5.05 -7.74 10.93
N GLY A 79 5.48 -8.71 10.13
CA GLY A 79 5.26 -10.13 10.36
C GLY A 79 3.91 -10.65 9.85
N GLY A 80 3.89 -11.95 9.58
CA GLY A 80 2.74 -12.64 9.00
C GLY A 80 2.65 -12.54 7.48
N ASN A 81 2.02 -13.55 6.88
CA ASN A 81 1.77 -13.68 5.44
C ASN A 81 0.71 -14.76 5.16
N LYS A 82 -0.25 -14.93 6.07
CA LYS A 82 -1.23 -16.02 6.02
C LYS A 82 -2.11 -15.84 4.78
N VAL A 83 -2.20 -16.87 3.93
CA VAL A 83 -3.21 -16.91 2.87
C VAL A 83 -4.55 -17.28 3.49
N VAL A 84 -5.55 -16.41 3.36
CA VAL A 84 -6.89 -16.61 3.95
C VAL A 84 -7.93 -17.06 2.93
N SER A 85 -7.69 -16.79 1.63
CA SER A 85 -8.53 -17.23 0.53
C SER A 85 -7.75 -17.23 -0.77
N GLU A 86 -8.10 -18.11 -1.70
CA GLU A 86 -7.50 -18.20 -3.03
C GLU A 86 -8.59 -18.53 -4.07
N ASN A 87 -8.51 -17.90 -5.24
CA ASN A 87 -9.31 -18.22 -6.41
C ASN A 87 -8.36 -18.48 -7.58
N LYS A 88 -8.19 -19.76 -7.92
CA LYS A 88 -7.31 -20.22 -9.00
C LYS A 88 -7.81 -19.85 -10.39
N ALA A 89 -9.13 -19.77 -10.60
CA ALA A 89 -9.71 -19.43 -11.89
C ALA A 89 -9.46 -17.94 -12.26
N GLU A 90 -9.50 -17.06 -11.27
CA GLU A 90 -9.17 -15.64 -11.43
C GLU A 90 -7.68 -15.32 -11.23
N ASP A 91 -6.89 -16.30 -10.78
CA ASP A 91 -5.50 -16.13 -10.35
C ASP A 91 -5.36 -14.99 -9.32
N THR A 92 -6.19 -15.07 -8.26
CA THR A 92 -6.19 -14.11 -7.15
C THR A 92 -6.06 -14.80 -5.81
N ARG A 93 -5.51 -14.10 -4.82
CA ARG A 93 -5.52 -14.55 -3.42
C ARG A 93 -5.71 -13.38 -2.46
N ILE A 94 -6.14 -13.68 -1.24
CA ILE A 94 -6.17 -12.75 -0.12
C ILE A 94 -5.09 -13.16 0.87
N VAL A 95 -4.16 -12.25 1.15
CA VAL A 95 -3.12 -12.41 2.17
C VAL A 95 -3.48 -11.59 3.40
N GLN A 96 -3.12 -12.11 4.58
CA GLN A 96 -3.28 -11.46 5.86
C GLN A 96 -1.93 -11.33 6.58
N PHE A 97 -1.65 -10.14 7.09
CA PHE A 97 -0.47 -9.87 7.92
C PHE A 97 -0.79 -8.86 9.02
N ALA A 98 0.10 -8.72 10.00
CA ALA A 98 -0.10 -7.82 11.13
C ALA A 98 -0.04 -6.35 10.68
N LEU A 99 -0.94 -5.52 11.19
CA LEU A 99 -0.94 -4.09 10.89
C LEU A 99 -0.93 -3.30 12.21
N PRO A 100 0.22 -3.15 12.88
CA PRO A 100 0.30 -2.50 14.19
C PRO A 100 -0.10 -1.02 14.15
N ALA A 101 0.12 -0.34 13.02
CA ALA A 101 -0.30 1.04 12.82
C ALA A 101 -0.69 1.27 11.35
N TYR A 102 -1.91 1.73 11.11
CA TYR A 102 -2.39 2.14 9.78
C TYR A 102 -1.98 3.58 9.42
N THR A 103 -1.27 4.28 10.31
CA THR A 103 -0.72 5.63 10.07
C THR A 103 0.73 5.61 9.60
N SER A 104 1.36 4.43 9.56
CA SER A 104 2.76 4.23 9.18
C SER A 104 2.85 3.27 8.00
N LYS A 105 3.77 3.51 7.07
CA LYS A 105 3.98 2.62 5.93
C LYS A 105 4.39 1.21 6.38
N THR A 106 4.06 0.20 5.58
CA THR A 106 4.48 -1.18 5.80
C THR A 106 5.34 -1.66 4.64
N ALA A 107 6.60 -1.97 4.91
CA ALA A 107 7.50 -2.54 3.91
C ALA A 107 7.18 -4.02 3.70
N VAL A 108 7.14 -4.44 2.44
CA VAL A 108 6.88 -5.84 2.06
C VAL A 108 7.89 -6.27 1.02
N THR A 109 8.55 -7.38 1.30
CA THR A 109 9.44 -8.06 0.35
C THR A 109 8.68 -9.17 -0.34
N MET A 110 8.73 -9.18 -1.67
CA MET A 110 8.08 -10.18 -2.51
C MET A 110 9.05 -10.76 -3.53
N LYS A 111 8.94 -12.06 -3.76
CA LYS A 111 9.63 -12.73 -4.86
C LYS A 111 8.63 -12.98 -5.97
N VAL A 112 8.97 -12.52 -7.18
CA VAL A 112 8.20 -12.69 -8.40
C VAL A 112 8.96 -13.68 -9.27
N ASP A 113 8.34 -14.83 -9.53
CA ASP A 113 8.85 -15.88 -10.41
C ASP A 113 7.85 -16.10 -11.56
N ILE A 114 8.33 -15.98 -12.79
CA ILE A 114 7.57 -16.26 -14.01
C ILE A 114 8.49 -17.06 -14.93
N ASP A 115 8.41 -18.40 -14.82
CA ASP A 115 9.30 -19.33 -15.53
C ASP A 115 9.24 -19.16 -17.05
N ASP A 116 8.04 -18.96 -17.61
CA ASP A 116 7.80 -18.75 -19.05
C ASP A 116 8.55 -17.53 -19.62
N LEU A 117 8.89 -16.56 -18.77
CA LEU A 117 9.61 -15.34 -19.14
C LEU A 117 11.05 -15.31 -18.59
N ASN A 118 11.50 -16.40 -17.94
CA ASN A 118 12.77 -16.47 -17.21
C ASN A 118 12.97 -15.26 -16.27
N TYR A 119 11.91 -14.89 -15.55
CA TYR A 119 11.88 -13.72 -14.68
C TYR A 119 11.87 -14.15 -13.22
N HIS A 120 12.94 -13.87 -12.49
CA HIS A 120 13.14 -14.29 -11.09
C HIS A 120 13.72 -13.16 -10.28
N HIS A 121 12.86 -12.32 -9.70
CA HIS A 121 13.30 -11.14 -8.99
C HIS A 121 12.66 -11.02 -7.62
N GLU A 122 13.43 -10.47 -6.68
CA GLU A 122 12.96 -10.10 -5.36
C GLU A 122 12.91 -8.58 -5.27
N TYR A 123 11.79 -8.03 -4.80
CA TYR A 123 11.54 -6.61 -4.66
C TYR A 123 11.00 -6.30 -3.28
N THR A 124 11.38 -5.13 -2.75
CA THR A 124 10.73 -4.52 -1.59
C THR A 124 9.88 -3.34 -2.06
N VAL A 125 8.66 -3.24 -1.54
CA VAL A 125 7.74 -2.12 -1.78
C VAL A 125 7.19 -1.60 -0.46
N ASP A 126 6.74 -0.35 -0.48
CA ASP A 126 6.11 0.28 0.68
C ASP A 126 4.60 0.37 0.48
N PHE A 127 3.82 -0.27 1.36
CA PHE A 127 2.38 -0.06 1.46
C PHE A 127 2.12 1.22 2.26
N VAL A 128 1.59 2.23 1.60
CA VAL A 128 1.27 3.54 2.19
C VAL A 128 -0.24 3.64 2.35
N TRP A 129 -0.69 3.65 3.60
CA TRP A 129 -2.10 3.66 3.97
C TRP A 129 -2.68 5.07 3.93
N ASP A 130 -3.88 5.20 3.38
CA ASP A 130 -4.63 6.45 3.42
C ASP A 130 -5.56 6.46 4.64
N ALA A 131 -5.06 6.99 5.76
CA ALA A 131 -5.81 7.07 7.01
C ALA A 131 -7.12 7.88 6.88
N ALA A 132 -7.19 8.83 5.95
CA ALA A 132 -8.40 9.64 5.73
C ALA A 132 -9.51 8.84 5.00
N SER A 133 -9.14 7.76 4.32
CA SER A 133 -10.08 6.87 3.64
C SER A 133 -10.71 5.80 4.54
N LEU A 134 -10.33 5.77 5.82
CA LEU A 134 -10.75 4.72 6.73
C LEU A 134 -12.26 4.78 6.97
N LYS A 135 -12.93 3.63 6.79
CA LYS A 135 -14.37 3.48 6.96
C LYS A 135 -14.68 2.26 7.79
N ASN A 136 -15.72 2.34 8.61
CA ASN A 136 -16.30 1.19 9.30
C ASN A 136 -16.98 0.23 8.30
N GLU A 137 -17.39 -0.95 8.77
CA GLU A 137 -18.12 -1.94 7.97
C GLU A 137 -19.44 -1.42 7.38
N ASP A 138 -20.10 -0.46 8.04
CA ASP A 138 -21.32 0.22 7.54
C ASP A 138 -21.02 1.30 6.47
N GLY A 139 -19.75 1.53 6.14
CA GLY A 139 -19.30 2.53 5.18
C GLY A 139 -19.18 3.94 5.74
N SER A 140 -19.52 4.17 7.01
CA SER A 140 -19.35 5.45 7.68
C SER A 140 -17.87 5.78 7.86
N ALA A 141 -17.48 7.01 7.55
CA ALA A 141 -16.12 7.48 7.79
C ALA A 141 -15.79 7.40 9.28
N VAL A 142 -14.61 6.90 9.64
CA VAL A 142 -14.12 7.05 11.01
C VAL A 142 -13.48 8.43 11.14
N ALA A 143 -13.78 9.14 12.23
CA ALA A 143 -13.10 10.40 12.50
C ALA A 143 -11.61 10.10 12.74
N ALA A 144 -10.76 10.46 11.77
CA ALA A 144 -9.32 10.36 11.93
C ALA A 144 -8.91 11.32 13.06
N THR A 145 -8.34 10.79 14.15
CA THR A 145 -7.66 11.62 15.13
C THR A 145 -6.43 12.19 14.45
N THR A 146 -6.52 13.44 14.01
CA THR A 146 -5.40 14.20 13.47
C THR A 146 -4.34 14.31 14.56
N VAL A 147 -3.20 13.65 14.35
CA VAL A 147 -1.97 14.03 15.06
C VAL A 147 -1.62 15.42 14.50
N GLN A 148 -1.80 16.46 15.30
CA GLN A 148 -1.41 17.80 14.93
C GLN A 148 0.12 17.86 14.81
N ASN A 149 0.63 17.78 13.58
CA ASN A 149 1.91 18.37 13.26
C ASN A 149 1.70 19.88 13.14
N ASN A 150 2.01 20.58 14.21
CA ASN A 150 2.08 22.03 14.25
C ASN A 150 3.23 22.52 13.35
N SER A 151 2.96 22.67 12.04
CA SER A 151 3.73 23.55 11.18
C SER A 151 3.08 24.93 11.21
N ASN A 152 3.48 25.73 12.19
CA ASN A 152 3.30 27.18 12.12
C ASN A 152 4.12 27.69 10.92
N THR A 153 3.44 28.07 9.84
CA THR A 153 4.02 28.90 8.79
C THR A 153 3.15 30.12 8.60
N THR A 154 3.53 31.17 9.32
CA THR A 154 3.06 32.54 9.14
C THR A 154 3.42 33.00 7.73
N LYS A 155 2.39 33.23 6.91
CA LYS A 155 2.51 33.90 5.61
C LYS A 155 2.63 35.40 5.85
N LYS A 156 3.76 36.01 5.49
CA LYS A 156 3.86 37.46 5.24
C LYS A 156 4.60 37.69 3.93
N THR A 157 3.90 38.39 3.04
CA THR A 157 4.28 38.92 1.73
C THR A 157 5.40 39.96 1.82
N ASP A 158 6.38 39.93 0.92
CA ASP A 158 6.60 40.91 -0.17
C ASP A 158 8.06 40.99 -0.67
N ASN A 159 8.16 41.42 -1.93
CA ASN A 159 9.23 41.27 -2.91
C ASN A 159 10.52 42.11 -2.72
N THR A 160 11.58 41.63 -3.42
CA THR A 160 12.57 42.39 -4.25
C THR A 160 14.02 42.40 -3.72
N GLY A 161 14.97 41.94 -4.56
CA GLY A 161 16.38 42.32 -4.47
C GLY A 161 17.40 41.28 -4.98
N LYS A 162 17.95 41.51 -6.17
CA LYS A 162 18.96 40.76 -6.93
C LYS A 162 20.41 41.12 -6.51
N THR A 163 21.34 40.16 -6.43
CA THR A 163 22.73 40.21 -7.01
C THR A 163 23.55 38.93 -6.84
N ASP A 164 24.34 38.61 -7.88
CA ASP A 164 25.33 37.52 -8.07
C ASP A 164 26.60 37.58 -7.19
N ILE A 165 27.26 36.43 -6.95
CA ILE A 165 28.56 35.99 -7.52
C ILE A 165 29.12 34.73 -6.77
N SER A 166 29.63 33.82 -7.59
CA SER A 166 30.26 32.48 -7.43
C SER A 166 31.44 32.29 -6.44
N SER A 167 31.63 31.06 -5.93
CA SER A 167 32.79 30.17 -6.26
C SER A 167 32.82 28.80 -5.52
N VAL A 168 32.64 27.73 -6.31
CA VAL A 168 33.31 26.40 -6.42
C VAL A 168 34.10 25.77 -5.24
N LYS A 169 33.76 24.49 -4.92
CA LYS A 169 34.57 23.23 -5.02
C LYS A 169 33.67 22.03 -4.63
N GLU A 170 33.20 21.16 -5.54
CA GLU A 170 33.77 19.87 -6.03
C GLU A 170 34.05 18.86 -4.88
N LYS A 171 33.65 17.58 -4.82
CA LYS A 171 33.07 16.54 -5.70
C LYS A 171 32.51 15.44 -4.78
N GLU A 172 31.42 14.77 -5.15
CA GLU A 172 31.38 13.29 -5.07
C GLU A 172 30.43 12.75 -6.14
N VAL A 173 30.96 11.88 -6.99
CA VAL A 173 30.32 11.26 -8.15
C VAL A 173 29.70 9.94 -7.70
N ASN A 174 28.41 9.71 -7.99
CA ASN A 174 27.85 8.37 -8.02
C ASN A 174 27.17 8.18 -9.40
N PRO A 175 27.57 7.18 -10.21
CA PRO A 175 27.38 7.20 -11.65
C PRO A 175 25.94 6.92 -12.08
N GLN A 176 25.51 7.62 -13.14
CA GLN A 176 24.39 7.20 -13.99
C GLN A 176 24.70 5.80 -14.53
N THR A 177 23.83 4.84 -14.24
CA THR A 177 23.74 3.65 -15.07
C THR A 177 23.10 4.05 -16.39
N SER A 178 23.96 4.35 -17.36
CA SER A 178 23.70 4.08 -18.78
C SER A 178 23.34 2.61 -18.90
N ASP A 179 22.06 2.29 -18.77
CA ASP A 179 21.52 1.10 -19.38
C ASP A 179 20.49 1.57 -20.41
N ALA A 180 20.96 1.66 -21.64
CA ALA A 180 20.12 1.87 -22.80
C ALA A 180 19.25 0.62 -22.98
N PHE A 181 18.18 0.52 -22.21
CA PHE A 181 17.09 -0.40 -22.52
C PHE A 181 16.62 -0.05 -23.93
N PRO A 182 16.61 -0.99 -24.89
CA PRO A 182 16.03 -0.71 -26.19
C PRO A 182 14.56 -0.35 -25.98
N ILE A 183 14.23 0.92 -26.24
CA ILE A 183 12.90 1.52 -26.21
C ILE A 183 11.94 0.83 -27.23
N GLY A 184 12.41 -0.19 -27.95
CA GLY A 184 11.68 -0.95 -28.97
C GLY A 184 10.66 -1.99 -28.48
N ILE A 185 10.52 -2.27 -27.17
CA ILE A 185 9.50 -3.22 -26.68
C ILE A 185 8.22 -2.51 -26.20
N LEU A 186 8.21 -1.17 -26.14
CA LEU A 186 7.09 -0.40 -25.57
C LEU A 186 5.88 -0.19 -26.51
N LEU A 187 5.85 -0.79 -27.72
CA LEU A 187 4.75 -0.58 -28.68
C LEU A 187 4.11 -1.84 -29.27
N LEU A 188 4.26 -3.04 -28.68
CA LEU A 188 3.68 -4.27 -29.27
C LEU A 188 2.56 -4.98 -28.49
N PHE A 189 2.06 -4.42 -27.38
CA PHE A 189 1.01 -5.10 -26.59
C PHE A 189 -0.34 -4.37 -26.50
N CYS A 190 -0.51 -3.20 -27.11
CA CYS A 190 -1.79 -2.48 -27.07
C CYS A 190 -2.76 -2.83 -28.21
N VAL A 191 -2.38 -3.70 -29.17
CA VAL A 191 -3.23 -4.01 -30.34
C VAL A 191 -3.77 -5.45 -30.37
N SER A 192 -3.23 -6.38 -29.59
CA SER A 192 -3.67 -7.80 -29.62
C SER A 192 -5.00 -8.06 -28.89
N GLY A 193 -5.41 -7.19 -27.96
CA GLY A 193 -6.67 -7.34 -27.23
C GLY A 193 -7.94 -7.07 -28.06
N PHE A 194 -7.83 -6.24 -29.11
CA PHE A 194 -8.99 -5.90 -29.94
C PHE A 194 -9.32 -6.96 -30.99
N ILE A 195 -8.31 -7.72 -31.45
CA ILE A 195 -8.47 -8.73 -32.51
C ILE A 195 -9.09 -10.03 -31.96
N LEU A 196 -8.75 -10.43 -30.73
CA LEU A 196 -9.32 -11.63 -30.08
C LEU A 196 -10.77 -11.45 -29.60
N PHE A 197 -11.18 -10.23 -29.27
CA PHE A 197 -12.56 -9.95 -28.84
C PHE A 197 -13.56 -10.06 -30.00
N ASN A 198 -13.19 -9.61 -31.21
CA ASN A 198 -14.07 -9.68 -32.39
C ASN A 198 -14.18 -11.08 -32.99
N PHE A 199 -13.16 -11.95 -32.85
CA PHE A 199 -13.23 -13.32 -33.34
C PHE A 199 -14.16 -14.21 -32.50
N LYS A 200 -14.16 -14.02 -31.16
CA LYS A 200 -15.03 -14.79 -30.26
C LYS A 200 -16.52 -14.46 -30.43
N LYS A 201 -16.85 -13.23 -30.84
CA LYS A 201 -18.24 -12.83 -31.10
C LYS A 201 -18.82 -13.49 -32.36
N ARG A 202 -17.99 -13.71 -33.39
CA ARG A 202 -18.42 -14.18 -34.71
C ARG A 202 -18.64 -15.71 -34.80
N MET A 203 -18.06 -16.49 -33.89
CA MET A 203 -18.32 -17.95 -33.81
C MET A 203 -19.62 -18.32 -33.07
N LYS A 204 -20.27 -17.36 -32.40
CA LYS A 204 -21.51 -17.63 -31.65
C LYS A 204 -22.79 -17.44 -32.47
N GLU A 205 -22.69 -16.96 -33.71
CA GLU A 205 -23.84 -16.76 -34.61
C GLU A 205 -23.96 -17.84 -35.71
N GLU A 206 -22.99 -18.75 -35.87
CA GLU A 206 -22.99 -19.80 -36.91
C GLU A 206 -23.43 -21.18 -36.38
N ILE A 207 -24.04 -21.25 -35.19
CA ILE A 207 -24.72 -22.46 -34.72
C ILE A 207 -26.13 -22.05 -34.36
N HIS A 208 -27.02 -22.01 -35.37
CA HIS A 208 -28.46 -22.31 -35.35
C HIS A 208 -28.93 -22.50 -36.79
#